data_AF-A0A523S2P8-F1
#
_entry.id   AF-A0A523S2P8-F1
#
_cell.length_a   1.000
_cell.length_b   1.000
_cell.length_c   1.000
_cell.angle_alpha   90.00
_cell.angle_beta   90.00
_cell.angle_gamma   90.00
#
_symmetry.space_group_name_H-M   'P 1'
#
loop_
_entity.id
_entity.type
_entity.pdbx_description
1 polymer ?
#
loop_
_entity_poly.entity_id
_entity_poly.type
_entity_poly.pdbx_seq_one_letter_code
_entity_poly.pdbx_strand_id
1 'polypeptide(L)'
;MSDLKKIGATPSVTDFIGSQCIYNEWNLCERDLGDDHPVTSHLAELLDFMQNGYERQLVIGEFWRTKDTPAAAINAALRGRPTEFLTHILDRPADYIYSLLGQAVASRKSELDEYKRFESGIRAELKADPDNCHLWNKLRLLLWLLGQYKESSEAFQKAKRLGWDASNAEFVAL
;
A
#
# COMPACT_ATOMS: atom_id res chain seq x y z
N MET A 1 8.07 3.53 -11.19
CA MET A 1 7.42 2.36 -10.55
C MET A 1 8.37 1.25 -10.08
N SER A 2 9.49 0.97 -10.75
CA SER A 2 10.43 -0.07 -10.31
C SER A 2 10.96 0.18 -8.90
N ASP A 3 11.25 1.43 -8.57
CA ASP A 3 11.83 1.82 -7.27
C ASP A 3 10.87 1.60 -6.11
N LEU A 4 9.57 1.91 -6.28
CA LEU A 4 8.54 1.62 -5.26
C LEU A 4 8.48 0.13 -4.91
N LYS A 5 8.68 -0.75 -5.90
CA LYS A 5 8.72 -2.21 -5.67
C LYS A 5 9.96 -2.62 -4.87
N LYS A 6 11.12 -1.99 -5.11
CA LYS A 6 12.35 -2.24 -4.35
C LYS A 6 12.26 -1.71 -2.92
N ILE A 7 11.58 -0.58 -2.71
CA ILE A 7 11.29 -0.02 -1.38
C ILE A 7 10.35 -0.93 -0.60
N GLY A 8 9.52 -1.73 -1.29
CA GLY A 8 8.43 -2.46 -0.65
C GLY A 8 7.38 -1.47 -0.14
N ALA A 9 6.98 -0.54 -1.01
CA ALA A 9 6.11 0.58 -0.68
C ALA A 9 4.78 0.13 -0.07
N THR A 10 4.54 0.57 1.16
CA THR A 10 3.29 0.46 1.90
C THR A 10 2.27 1.49 1.37
N PRO A 11 0.99 1.41 1.79
CA PRO A 11 0.01 2.43 1.44
C PRO A 11 0.45 3.86 1.79
N SER A 12 1.02 4.06 2.99
CA SER A 12 1.60 5.35 3.42
C SER A 12 2.69 5.86 2.46
N VAL A 13 3.63 4.99 2.07
CA VAL A 13 4.70 5.36 1.12
C VAL A 13 4.13 5.69 -0.27
N THR A 14 3.15 4.92 -0.75
CA THR A 14 2.53 5.22 -2.05
C THR A 14 1.69 6.48 -2.00
N ASP A 15 0.97 6.75 -0.93
CA ASP A 15 0.21 7.98 -0.75
C ASP A 15 1.15 9.19 -0.78
N PHE A 16 2.25 9.14 -0.03
CA PHE A 16 3.28 10.18 -0.05
C PHE A 16 3.80 10.45 -1.47
N ILE A 17 4.21 9.42 -2.20
CA ILE A 17 4.72 9.59 -3.57
C ILE A 17 3.60 10.05 -4.53
N GLY A 18 2.38 9.55 -4.34
CA GLY A 18 1.21 9.91 -5.14
C GLY A 18 0.93 11.40 -5.02
N SER A 19 0.82 11.87 -3.78
CA SER A 19 0.54 13.26 -3.42
C SER A 19 1.65 14.23 -3.83
N GLN A 20 2.93 13.84 -3.74
CA GLN A 20 4.05 14.75 -4.02
C GLN A 20 4.50 14.73 -5.49
N CYS A 21 4.28 13.62 -6.20
CA CYS A 21 4.81 13.44 -7.56
C CYS A 21 3.68 13.23 -8.59
N ILE A 22 2.86 12.19 -8.40
CA ILE A 22 1.84 11.80 -9.39
C ILE A 22 0.72 12.84 -9.49
N TYR A 23 0.32 13.46 -8.39
CA TYR A 23 -0.68 14.53 -8.37
C TYR A 23 -0.25 15.73 -9.21
N ASN A 24 1.01 16.16 -9.09
CA ASN A 24 1.51 17.26 -9.91
C ASN A 24 1.54 16.89 -11.39
N GLU A 25 2.00 15.69 -11.72
CA GLU A 25 2.03 15.23 -13.11
C GLU A 25 0.62 15.16 -13.72
N TRP A 26 -0.32 14.61 -12.96
CA TRP A 26 -1.72 14.53 -13.37
C TRP A 26 -2.30 15.92 -13.68
N ASN A 27 -2.11 16.90 -12.78
CA ASN A 27 -2.59 18.28 -13.01
C ASN A 27 -1.95 18.92 -14.27
N LEU A 28 -0.68 18.63 -14.56
CA LEU A 28 -0.03 19.12 -15.77
C LEU A 28 -0.65 18.50 -17.02
N CYS A 29 -0.81 17.17 -17.04
CA CYS A 29 -1.43 16.46 -18.16
C CYS A 29 -2.90 16.84 -18.35
N GLU A 30 -3.64 17.09 -17.26
CA GLU A 30 -5.03 17.57 -17.31
C GLU A 30 -5.12 18.91 -18.05
N ARG A 31 -4.25 19.86 -17.70
CA ARG A 31 -4.20 21.18 -18.36
C ARG A 31 -3.76 21.09 -19.83
N ASP A 32 -2.76 20.26 -20.12
CA ASP A 32 -2.05 20.30 -21.41
C ASP A 32 -2.62 19.31 -22.44
N LEU A 33 -3.14 18.18 -21.99
CA LEU A 33 -3.65 17.08 -22.84
C LEU A 33 -5.18 16.89 -22.71
N GLY A 34 -5.78 17.38 -21.63
CA GLY A 34 -7.19 17.16 -21.29
C GLY A 34 -7.47 15.83 -20.59
N ASP A 35 -8.65 15.74 -19.97
CA ASP A 35 -9.07 14.62 -19.10
C ASP A 35 -9.19 13.29 -19.84
N ASP A 36 -9.70 13.33 -21.08
CA ASP A 36 -9.92 12.15 -21.92
C ASP A 36 -8.62 11.54 -22.49
N HIS A 37 -7.49 12.25 -22.34
CA HIS A 37 -6.22 11.73 -22.82
C HIS A 37 -5.82 10.46 -22.03
N PRO A 38 -5.34 9.38 -22.68
CA PRO A 38 -5.01 8.12 -22.00
C PRO A 38 -3.99 8.30 -20.86
N VAL A 39 -3.01 9.19 -21.02
CA VAL A 39 -2.03 9.48 -19.96
C VAL A 39 -2.71 10.14 -18.76
N THR A 40 -3.53 11.16 -18.98
CA THR A 40 -4.22 11.91 -17.91
C THR A 40 -5.17 11.01 -17.12
N SER A 41 -6.05 10.29 -17.80
CA SER A 41 -7.02 9.38 -17.16
C SER A 41 -6.33 8.27 -16.36
N HIS A 42 -5.28 7.64 -16.90
CA HIS A 42 -4.54 6.63 -16.14
C HIS A 42 -3.69 7.22 -15.01
N LEU A 43 -3.17 8.45 -15.12
CA LEU A 43 -2.54 9.13 -13.99
C LEU A 43 -3.54 9.36 -12.85
N ALA A 44 -4.78 9.75 -13.16
CA ALA A 44 -5.86 9.89 -12.18
C ALA A 44 -6.17 8.57 -11.47
N GLU A 45 -6.34 7.48 -12.23
CA GLU A 45 -6.56 6.14 -11.66
C GLU A 45 -5.38 5.65 -10.82
N LEU A 46 -4.15 5.96 -11.24
CA LEU A 46 -2.97 5.60 -10.47
C LEU A 46 -2.93 6.38 -9.16
N LEU A 47 -3.21 7.68 -9.20
CA LEU A 47 -3.26 8.53 -8.03
C LEU A 47 -4.30 8.04 -7.03
N ASP A 48 -5.52 7.71 -7.48
CA ASP A 48 -6.56 7.15 -6.62
C ASP A 48 -6.12 5.83 -5.97
N PHE A 49 -5.49 4.94 -6.74
CA PHE A 49 -4.90 3.72 -6.17
C PHE A 49 -3.88 4.03 -5.07
N MET A 50 -2.98 4.99 -5.32
CA MET A 50 -1.89 5.33 -4.41
C MET A 50 -2.38 6.00 -3.11
N GLN A 51 -3.42 6.81 -3.18
CA GLN A 51 -3.96 7.58 -2.05
C GLN A 51 -5.04 6.82 -1.27
N ASN A 52 -5.85 5.99 -1.94
CA ASN A 52 -7.04 5.37 -1.32
C ASN A 52 -7.12 3.87 -1.60
N GLY A 53 -7.01 3.48 -2.87
CA GLY A 53 -7.34 2.14 -3.33
C GLY A 53 -6.46 1.05 -2.73
N TYR A 54 -5.19 1.35 -2.50
CA TYR A 54 -4.22 0.40 -1.96
C TYR A 54 -4.48 0.08 -0.48
N GLU A 55 -4.64 1.11 0.35
CA GLU A 55 -4.97 0.94 1.77
C GLU A 55 -6.29 0.20 1.93
N ARG A 56 -7.33 0.62 1.20
CA ARG A 56 -8.66 -0.03 1.23
C ARG A 56 -8.55 -1.53 0.98
N GLN A 57 -7.86 -1.94 -0.09
CA GLN A 57 -7.69 -3.36 -0.42
C GLN A 57 -6.98 -4.13 0.70
N LEU A 58 -5.98 -3.52 1.33
CA LEU A 58 -5.26 -4.14 2.44
C LEU A 58 -6.17 -4.34 3.66
N VAL A 59 -6.92 -3.30 4.04
CA VAL A 59 -7.79 -3.25 5.23
C VAL A 59 -9.00 -4.19 5.10
N ILE A 60 -9.67 -4.23 3.95
CA ILE A 60 -10.84 -5.10 3.75
C ILE A 60 -10.46 -6.58 3.57
N GLY A 61 -9.16 -6.89 3.53
CA GLY A 61 -8.70 -8.26 3.54
C GLY A 61 -8.27 -8.81 2.18
N GLU A 62 -8.28 -8.03 1.08
CA GLU A 62 -7.97 -8.52 -0.28
C GLU A 62 -6.54 -9.10 -0.38
N PHE A 63 -5.57 -8.47 0.28
CA PHE A 63 -4.17 -8.95 0.30
C PHE A 63 -3.92 -9.93 1.44
N TRP A 64 -4.44 -11.14 1.32
CA TRP A 64 -4.30 -12.16 2.36
C TRP A 64 -3.43 -13.34 1.97
N ARG A 65 -3.22 -13.57 0.66
CA ARG A 65 -2.46 -14.72 0.20
C ARG A 65 -0.97 -14.42 0.27
N THR A 66 -0.14 -15.45 0.39
CA THR A 66 1.33 -15.31 0.42
C THR A 66 1.91 -14.57 -0.78
N LYS A 67 1.22 -14.62 -1.95
CA LYS A 67 1.63 -13.95 -3.19
C LYS A 67 1.21 -12.47 -3.26
N ASP A 68 0.31 -12.04 -2.38
CA ASP A 68 -0.25 -10.69 -2.38
C ASP A 68 0.75 -9.76 -1.70
N THR A 69 1.82 -9.40 -2.40
CA THR A 69 2.90 -8.54 -1.90
C THR A 69 2.74 -7.10 -2.39
N PRO A 70 3.46 -6.12 -1.81
CA PRO A 70 3.48 -4.75 -2.34
C PRO A 70 3.82 -4.67 -3.83
N ALA A 71 4.78 -5.46 -4.28
CA ALA A 71 5.14 -5.53 -5.69
C ALA A 71 4.00 -6.10 -6.55
N ALA A 72 3.26 -7.09 -6.04
CA ALA A 72 2.10 -7.65 -6.73
C ALA A 72 0.95 -6.64 -6.83
N ALA A 73 0.69 -5.86 -5.77
CA ALA A 73 -0.31 -4.80 -5.76
C ALA A 73 0.02 -3.71 -6.80
N ILE A 74 1.26 -3.22 -6.81
CA ILE A 74 1.73 -2.23 -7.80
C ILE A 74 1.64 -2.80 -9.22
N ASN A 75 2.06 -4.05 -9.44
CA ASN A 75 1.95 -4.67 -10.76
C ASN A 75 0.50 -4.87 -11.20
N ALA A 76 -0.43 -5.14 -10.27
CA ALA A 76 -1.85 -5.23 -10.56
C ALA A 76 -2.41 -3.86 -10.98
N ALA A 77 -2.05 -2.79 -10.25
CA ALA A 77 -2.46 -1.43 -10.58
C ALA A 77 -2.01 -1.01 -11.98
N LEU A 78 -0.85 -1.49 -12.46
CA LEU A 78 -0.28 -1.15 -13.78
C LEU A 78 -0.71 -2.09 -14.91
N ARG A 79 -1.38 -3.20 -14.61
CA ARG A 79 -1.67 -4.26 -15.60
C ARG A 79 -2.66 -3.76 -16.65
N GLY A 80 -2.35 -4.03 -17.92
CA GLY A 80 -3.26 -3.73 -19.04
C GLY A 80 -3.32 -2.26 -19.43
N ARG A 81 -2.51 -1.40 -18.79
CA ARG A 81 -2.43 0.02 -19.14
C ARG A 81 -1.71 0.23 -20.48
N PRO A 82 -2.06 1.28 -21.24
CA PRO A 82 -1.47 1.55 -22.54
C PRO A 82 0.02 1.88 -22.43
N THR A 83 0.78 1.51 -23.46
CA THR A 83 2.23 1.75 -23.52
C THR A 83 2.56 3.22 -23.31
N GLU A 84 1.80 4.13 -23.91
CA GLU A 84 1.99 5.58 -23.79
C GLU A 84 2.02 6.05 -22.33
N PHE A 85 1.07 5.58 -21.50
CA PHE A 85 1.07 5.85 -20.06
C PHE A 85 2.28 5.20 -19.36
N LEU A 86 2.60 3.94 -19.69
CA LEU A 86 3.70 3.21 -19.05
C LEU A 86 5.09 3.79 -19.37
N THR A 87 5.23 4.47 -20.51
CA THR A 87 6.47 5.13 -20.95
C THR A 87 6.43 6.64 -20.75
N HIS A 88 5.35 7.19 -20.18
CA HIS A 88 5.22 8.62 -19.90
C HIS A 88 6.35 9.09 -19.00
N ILE A 89 7.00 10.19 -19.39
CA ILE A 89 8.10 10.78 -18.65
C ILE A 89 7.54 11.88 -17.78
N LEU A 90 7.82 11.81 -16.48
CA LEU A 90 7.42 12.82 -15.52
C LEU A 90 8.16 14.13 -15.81
N ASP A 91 7.45 15.27 -15.77
CA ASP A 91 8.02 16.60 -15.95
C ASP A 91 8.97 17.00 -14.81
N ARG A 92 8.76 16.42 -13.62
CA ARG A 92 9.57 16.69 -12.44
C ARG A 92 11.06 16.38 -12.68
N PRO A 93 11.98 17.27 -12.25
CA PRO A 93 13.41 17.01 -12.30
C PRO A 93 13.82 15.71 -11.59
N ALA A 94 14.81 15.03 -12.14
CA ALA A 94 15.25 13.74 -11.62
C ALA A 94 15.78 13.83 -10.17
N ASP A 95 16.47 14.91 -9.81
CA ASP A 95 16.96 15.18 -8.45
C ASP A 95 15.82 15.33 -7.44
N TYR A 96 14.73 16.00 -7.82
CA TYR A 96 13.51 16.06 -7.03
C TYR A 96 12.92 14.65 -6.80
N ILE A 97 12.80 13.84 -7.86
CA ILE A 97 12.30 12.47 -7.77
C ILE A 97 13.20 11.62 -6.86
N TYR A 98 14.52 11.71 -7.01
CA TYR A 98 15.47 10.98 -6.15
C TYR A 98 15.40 11.42 -4.68
N SER A 99 15.19 12.71 -4.42
CA SER A 99 14.98 13.22 -3.06
C SER A 99 13.72 12.62 -2.42
N LEU A 100 12.60 12.60 -3.15
CA LEU A 100 11.36 11.96 -2.70
C LEU A 100 11.55 10.46 -2.43
N LEU A 101 12.25 9.75 -3.31
CA LEU A 101 12.57 8.33 -3.10
C LEU A 101 13.45 8.11 -1.87
N GLY A 102 14.40 9.01 -1.62
CA GLY A 102 15.22 8.98 -0.40
C GLY A 102 14.38 9.13 0.88
N GLN A 103 13.41 10.05 0.86
CA GLN A 103 12.46 10.21 1.97
C GLN A 103 11.56 8.99 2.15
N ALA A 104 11.06 8.41 1.06
CA ALA A 104 10.27 7.19 1.08
C ALA A 104 11.04 6.00 1.67
N VAL A 105 12.33 5.84 1.33
CA VAL A 105 13.21 4.81 1.93
C VAL A 105 13.38 5.04 3.43
N ALA A 106 13.61 6.28 3.85
CA ALA A 106 13.78 6.62 5.26
C ALA A 106 12.50 6.39 6.07
N SER A 107 11.36 6.84 5.55
CA SER A 107 10.04 6.60 6.12
C SER A 107 9.75 5.10 6.27
N ARG A 108 9.96 4.33 5.20
CA ARG A 108 9.77 2.88 5.22
C ARG A 108 10.63 2.17 6.26
N LYS A 109 11.86 2.65 6.47
CA LYS A 109 12.74 2.12 7.52
C LYS A 109 12.18 2.40 8.92
N SER A 110 11.65 3.60 9.18
CA SER A 110 11.01 3.95 10.46
C SER A 110 9.78 3.07 10.70
N GLU A 111 8.91 2.96 9.69
CA GLU A 111 7.71 2.11 9.74
C GLU A 111 8.05 0.66 10.15
N LEU A 112 9.10 0.07 9.57
CA LEU A 112 9.50 -1.29 9.90
C LEU A 112 9.90 -1.48 11.36
N ASP A 113 10.52 -0.48 11.98
CA ASP A 113 10.91 -0.55 13.38
C ASP A 113 9.71 -0.35 14.31
N GLU A 114 8.76 0.49 13.93
CA GLU A 114 7.50 0.70 14.65
C GLU A 114 6.59 -0.54 14.56
N TYR A 115 6.39 -1.10 13.36
CA TYR A 115 5.55 -2.28 13.17
C TYR A 115 6.05 -3.50 13.96
N LYS A 116 7.37 -3.67 14.13
CA LYS A 116 7.92 -4.74 14.99
C LYS A 116 7.51 -4.57 16.45
N ARG A 117 7.52 -3.32 16.95
CA ARG A 117 7.10 -3.03 18.34
C ARG A 117 5.61 -3.29 18.52
N PHE A 118 4.79 -2.83 17.58
CA PHE A 118 3.35 -3.08 17.60
C PHE A 118 3.01 -4.57 17.50
N GLU A 119 3.71 -5.30 16.64
CA GLU A 119 3.53 -6.75 16.46
C GLU A 119 3.77 -7.50 17.77
N SER A 120 4.82 -7.16 18.49
CA SER A 120 5.12 -7.73 19.80
C SER A 120 4.03 -7.42 20.84
N GLY A 121 3.46 -6.21 20.81
CA GLY A 121 2.33 -5.81 21.65
C GLY A 121 1.07 -6.62 21.36
N ILE A 122 0.68 -6.72 20.08
CA ILE A 122 -0.49 -7.51 19.65
C ILE A 122 -0.33 -8.99 20.03
N ARG A 123 0.87 -9.56 19.93
CA ARG A 123 1.11 -10.93 20.40
C ARG A 123 0.95 -11.09 21.91
N ALA A 124 1.30 -10.09 22.70
CA ALA A 124 1.07 -10.12 24.14
C ALA A 124 -0.43 -10.08 24.47
N GLU A 125 -1.19 -9.22 23.78
CA GLU A 125 -2.66 -9.16 23.91
C GLU A 125 -3.33 -10.48 23.50
N LEU A 126 -2.88 -11.11 22.40
CA LEU A 126 -3.36 -12.42 21.96
C LEU A 126 -3.07 -13.57 22.95
N LYS A 127 -2.08 -13.43 23.85
CA LYS A 127 -1.89 -14.42 24.93
C LYS A 127 -2.98 -14.31 26.00
N ALA A 128 -3.51 -13.10 26.22
CA ALA A 128 -4.59 -12.85 27.17
C ALA A 128 -5.97 -13.15 26.56
N ASP A 129 -6.15 -12.82 25.28
CA ASP A 129 -7.41 -13.03 24.54
C ASP A 129 -7.14 -13.72 23.17
N PRO A 130 -6.90 -15.04 23.16
CA PRO A 130 -6.50 -15.78 21.97
C PRO A 130 -7.60 -15.96 20.91
N ASP A 131 -8.86 -15.69 21.27
CA ASP A 131 -10.02 -15.85 20.38
C ASP A 131 -10.54 -14.51 19.84
N ASN A 132 -9.81 -13.41 20.09
CA ASN A 132 -10.13 -12.11 19.55
C ASN A 132 -9.86 -12.01 18.03
N CYS A 133 -10.91 -12.02 17.23
CA CYS A 133 -10.79 -11.98 15.77
C CYS A 133 -10.14 -10.68 15.26
N HIS A 134 -10.33 -9.55 15.95
CA HIS A 134 -9.76 -8.26 15.58
C HIS A 134 -8.24 -8.22 15.84
N LEU A 135 -7.77 -8.79 16.95
CA LEU A 135 -6.33 -8.89 17.22
C LEU A 135 -5.61 -9.76 16.19
N TRP A 136 -6.22 -10.87 15.75
CA TRP A 136 -5.66 -11.68 14.66
C TRP A 136 -5.60 -10.92 13.34
N ASN A 137 -6.60 -10.08 13.03
CA ASN A 137 -6.56 -9.24 11.84
C ASN A 137 -5.49 -8.13 11.93
N LYS A 138 -5.35 -7.48 13.09
CA LYS A 138 -4.26 -6.50 13.33
C LYS A 138 -2.89 -7.16 13.18
N LEU A 139 -2.71 -8.35 13.75
CA LEU A 139 -1.48 -9.13 13.61
C LEU A 139 -1.20 -9.43 12.14
N ARG A 140 -2.20 -9.88 11.37
CA ARG A 140 -2.05 -10.05 9.91
C ARG A 140 -1.56 -8.78 9.24
N LEU A 141 -2.18 -7.63 9.47
CA LEU A 141 -1.78 -6.37 8.83
C LEU A 141 -0.32 -6.03 9.14
N LEU A 142 0.10 -6.14 10.40
CA LEU A 142 1.48 -5.90 10.81
C LEU A 142 2.45 -6.89 10.17
N LEU A 143 2.13 -8.18 10.16
CA LEU A 143 2.94 -9.21 9.50
C LEU A 143 3.07 -8.97 8.00
N TRP A 144 1.99 -8.53 7.34
CA TRP A 144 2.03 -8.16 5.93
C TRP A 144 2.95 -6.96 5.69
N LEU A 145 2.81 -5.91 6.50
CA LEU A 145 3.65 -4.72 6.47
C LEU A 145 5.11 -5.00 6.80
N LEU A 146 5.41 -6.06 7.56
CA LEU A 146 6.76 -6.56 7.86
C LEU A 146 7.31 -7.51 6.78
N GLY A 147 6.51 -7.87 5.77
CA GLY A 147 6.90 -8.79 4.70
C GLY A 147 6.80 -10.28 5.08
N GLN A 148 6.18 -10.60 6.21
CA GLN A 148 5.96 -11.96 6.71
C GLN A 148 4.65 -12.55 6.14
N TYR A 149 4.55 -12.62 4.81
CA TYR A 149 3.29 -12.89 4.11
C TYR A 149 2.67 -14.27 4.43
N LYS A 150 3.48 -15.29 4.70
CA LYS A 150 2.98 -16.62 5.06
C LYS A 150 2.24 -16.57 6.40
N GLU A 151 2.87 -15.99 7.41
CA GLU A 151 2.27 -15.88 8.74
C GLU A 151 1.09 -14.90 8.75
N SER A 152 1.17 -13.82 7.96
CA SER A 152 0.03 -12.93 7.71
C SER A 152 -1.19 -13.70 7.17
N SER A 153 -1.00 -14.58 6.18
CA SER A 153 -2.07 -15.41 5.62
C SER A 153 -2.67 -16.34 6.68
N GLU A 154 -1.84 -16.97 7.50
CA GLU A 154 -2.28 -17.84 8.60
C GLU A 154 -3.08 -17.06 9.66
N ALA A 155 -2.60 -15.88 10.05
CA ALA A 155 -3.28 -14.99 10.99
C ALA A 155 -4.64 -14.53 10.43
N PHE A 156 -4.74 -14.20 9.14
CA PHE A 156 -6.02 -13.84 8.53
C PHE A 156 -7.01 -15.00 8.52
N GLN A 157 -6.55 -16.21 8.19
CA GLN A 157 -7.41 -17.40 8.22
C GLN A 157 -7.94 -17.66 9.63
N LYS A 158 -7.11 -17.45 10.67
CA LYS A 158 -7.54 -17.55 12.06
C LYS A 158 -8.55 -16.45 12.41
N ALA A 159 -8.31 -15.20 12.02
CA ALA A 159 -9.26 -14.10 12.19
C ALA A 159 -10.63 -14.41 11.56
N LYS A 160 -10.63 -14.89 10.30
CA LYS A 160 -11.85 -15.29 9.58
C LYS A 160 -12.59 -16.44 10.27
N ARG A 161 -11.88 -17.46 10.77
CA ARG A 161 -12.50 -18.56 11.55
C ARG A 161 -13.14 -18.08 12.85
N LEU A 162 -12.60 -17.01 13.45
CA LEU A 162 -13.13 -16.38 14.66
C LEU A 162 -14.21 -15.34 14.37
N GLY A 163 -14.67 -15.20 13.11
CA GLY A 163 -15.78 -14.33 12.75
C GLY A 163 -15.39 -12.90 12.34
N TRP A 164 -14.12 -12.64 12.03
CA TRP A 164 -13.72 -11.34 11.51
C TRP A 164 -14.39 -11.05 10.15
N ASP A 165 -14.99 -9.87 10.04
CA ASP A 165 -15.54 -9.35 8.79
C ASP A 165 -15.12 -7.91 8.54
N ALA A 166 -15.02 -7.50 7.28
CA ALA A 166 -14.70 -6.12 6.96
C ALA A 166 -15.83 -5.16 7.42
N SER A 167 -17.09 -5.62 7.46
CA SER A 167 -18.22 -4.82 7.90
C SER A 167 -18.27 -4.61 9.42
N ASN A 168 -17.56 -5.43 10.19
CA ASN A 168 -17.47 -5.32 11.66
C ASN A 168 -16.06 -4.95 12.12
N ALA A 169 -15.20 -4.50 11.21
CA ALA A 169 -13.84 -4.11 11.54
C ALA A 169 -13.85 -2.89 12.47
N GLU A 170 -13.27 -3.04 13.66
CA GLU A 170 -12.86 -1.91 14.46
C GLU A 170 -11.72 -1.21 13.73
N PHE A 171 -11.97 -0.02 13.18
CA PHE A 171 -10.91 0.82 12.64
C PHE A 171 -9.97 1.19 13.77
N VAL A 172 -8.81 0.55 13.82
CA VAL A 172 -7.68 1.09 14.55
C VAL A 172 -6.91 1.91 13.54
N ALA A 173 -6.89 3.23 13.77
CA ALA A 173 -5.95 4.11 13.08
C ALA A 173 -4.55 3.51 13.23
N LEU A 174 -3.97 3.08 12.12
CA LEU A 174 -2.55 2.77 12.00
C LEU A 174 -1.78 4.07 11.79
#